data_AF-A0A7Y0R239-F1
#
_entry.id   AF-A0A7Y0R239-F1
#
_cell.length_a   1.000
_cell.length_b   1.000
_cell.length_c   1.000
_cell.angle_alpha   90.00
_cell.angle_beta   90.00
_cell.angle_gamma   90.00
#
_symmetry.space_group_name_H-M   'P 1'
#
loop_
_entity.id
_entity.type
_entity.pdbx_description
1 polymer ?
#
loop_
_entity_poly.entity_id
_entity_poly.type
_entity_poly.pdbx_seq_one_letter_code
_entity_poly.pdbx_strand_id
1 'polypeptide(L)'
;DRIAVFDNDGTLWSEKPIYFQIAFALDQIKALAKTHPEWKTQEPFKSVIENDLEKVFAGGKESLLQIMKVTHSGMTVEEYQQSVEQWLTAAKDKRFGKAYNDLTFKPMREMLTYLQENNFKTYIVSGGGVDFMRVWAPEAYNIPEEQIIGSALKYEYSFNDGQPKVMKLGELLTLDDKEVKV
;
A
#
# COMPACT_ATOMS: atom_id res chain seq x y z
N ASP A 1 19.97 -5.57 21.31
CA ASP A 1 19.80 -5.39 19.86
C ASP A 1 19.85 -3.93 19.46
N ARG A 2 20.47 -3.63 18.31
CA ARG A 2 20.48 -2.30 17.71
C ARG A 2 19.33 -2.23 16.71
N ILE A 3 18.26 -1.51 17.04
CA ILE A 3 17.06 -1.42 16.19
C ILE A 3 16.92 0.02 15.71
N ALA A 4 16.74 0.19 14.40
CA ALA A 4 16.41 1.48 13.78
C ALA A 4 15.07 1.33 13.05
N VAL A 5 14.19 2.31 13.18
CA VAL A 5 12.82 2.27 12.67
C VAL A 5 12.58 3.47 11.76
N PHE A 6 11.97 3.22 10.61
CA PHE A 6 11.68 4.23 9.60
C PHE A 6 10.18 4.20 9.25
N ASP A 7 9.60 5.37 9.09
CA ASP A 7 8.37 5.45 8.29
C ASP A 7 8.70 5.18 6.81
N ASN A 8 7.71 4.87 5.98
CA ASN A 8 7.91 4.71 4.54
C ASN A 8 7.53 5.98 3.77
N ASP A 9 6.26 6.36 3.83
CA ASP A 9 5.72 7.50 3.10
C ASP A 9 6.33 8.82 3.61
N GLY A 10 6.92 9.59 2.69
CA GLY A 10 7.60 10.85 3.01
C GLY A 10 8.96 10.70 3.72
N THR A 11 9.36 9.47 4.07
CA THR A 11 10.62 9.18 4.76
C THR A 11 11.57 8.34 3.93
N LEU A 12 11.14 7.21 3.36
CA LEU A 12 11.97 6.36 2.48
C LEU A 12 11.67 6.62 0.99
N TRP A 13 10.45 7.05 0.67
CA TRP A 13 10.04 7.45 -0.67
C TRP A 13 9.09 8.66 -0.67
N SER A 14 8.78 9.19 -1.86
CA SER A 14 7.86 10.33 -2.00
C SER A 14 6.41 9.96 -1.66
N GLU A 15 5.71 10.87 -0.99
CA GLU A 15 4.26 10.78 -0.69
C GLU A 15 3.42 11.85 -1.41
N LYS A 16 4.04 12.61 -2.32
CA LYS A 16 3.36 13.68 -3.05
C LYS A 16 3.01 13.21 -4.47
N PRO A 17 2.00 13.79 -5.14
CA PRO A 17 1.00 14.68 -4.54
C PRO A 17 0.06 13.93 -3.58
N ILE A 18 0.03 12.60 -3.64
CA ILE A 18 -0.77 11.71 -2.81
C ILE A 18 0.08 10.48 -2.45
N TYR A 19 -0.28 9.79 -1.36
CA TYR A 19 0.33 8.51 -1.00
C TYR A 19 0.24 7.50 -2.15
N PHE A 20 1.32 6.77 -2.42
CA PHE A 20 1.37 5.89 -3.58
C PHE A 20 0.44 4.68 -3.46
N GLN A 21 0.14 4.22 -2.24
CA GLN A 21 -0.91 3.21 -2.04
C GLN A 21 -2.31 3.75 -2.40
N ILE A 22 -2.57 5.05 -2.16
CA ILE A 22 -3.82 5.69 -2.63
C ILE A 22 -3.82 5.77 -4.16
N ALA A 23 -2.69 6.13 -4.79
CA ALA A 23 -2.58 6.11 -6.25
C ALA A 23 -2.90 4.72 -6.84
N PHE A 24 -2.36 3.67 -6.24
CA PHE A 24 -2.71 2.27 -6.55
C PHE A 24 -4.21 2.03 -6.42
N ALA A 25 -4.82 2.38 -5.28
CA ALA A 25 -6.24 2.15 -5.04
C ALA A 25 -7.13 2.87 -6.07
N LEU A 26 -6.79 4.11 -6.43
CA LEU A 26 -7.54 4.88 -7.43
C LEU A 26 -7.47 4.24 -8.82
N ASP A 27 -6.32 3.69 -9.21
CA ASP A 27 -6.18 2.96 -10.48
C ASP A 27 -6.92 1.62 -10.45
N GLN A 28 -6.93 0.91 -9.31
CA GLN A 28 -7.73 -0.29 -9.13
C GLN A 28 -9.23 -0.02 -9.28
N ILE A 29 -9.76 1.08 -8.72
CA ILE A 29 -11.17 1.47 -8.92
C ILE A 29 -11.48 1.62 -10.42
N LYS A 30 -10.61 2.28 -11.19
CA LYS A 30 -10.82 2.46 -12.63
C LYS A 30 -10.78 1.14 -13.39
N ALA A 31 -9.90 0.22 -13.00
CA ALA A 31 -9.83 -1.11 -13.60
C ALA A 31 -11.11 -1.93 -13.33
N LEU A 32 -11.57 -1.92 -12.06
CA LEU A 32 -12.75 -2.65 -11.59
C LEU A 32 -14.07 -2.01 -12.02
N ALA A 33 -14.11 -0.72 -12.36
CA ALA A 33 -15.33 -0.04 -12.83
C ALA A 33 -16.00 -0.71 -14.06
N LYS A 34 -15.26 -1.53 -14.82
CA LYS A 34 -15.80 -2.32 -15.94
C LYS A 34 -16.80 -3.38 -15.49
N THR A 35 -16.63 -3.91 -14.28
CA THR A 35 -17.50 -4.94 -13.68
C THR A 35 -18.43 -4.37 -12.60
N HIS A 36 -18.33 -3.07 -12.32
CA HIS A 36 -19.12 -2.35 -11.32
C HIS A 36 -19.85 -1.14 -11.93
N PRO A 37 -20.92 -1.36 -12.73
CA PRO A 37 -21.65 -0.27 -13.39
C PRO A 37 -22.26 0.74 -12.41
N GLU A 38 -22.59 0.33 -11.20
CA GLU A 38 -23.12 1.17 -10.12
C GLU A 38 -22.14 2.26 -9.66
N TRP A 39 -20.83 2.06 -9.83
CA TRP A 39 -19.81 3.04 -9.47
C TRP A 39 -19.84 4.31 -10.34
N LYS A 40 -20.56 4.29 -11.47
CA LYS A 40 -20.76 5.49 -12.29
C LYS A 40 -21.64 6.54 -11.61
N THR A 41 -22.43 6.15 -10.61
CA THR A 41 -23.33 7.06 -9.89
C THR A 41 -23.07 7.09 -8.39
N GLN A 42 -22.37 6.08 -7.85
CA GLN A 42 -22.07 5.96 -6.43
C GLN A 42 -20.75 6.65 -6.05
N GLU A 43 -20.80 7.56 -5.07
CA GLU A 43 -19.61 8.12 -4.44
C GLU A 43 -19.00 7.15 -3.41
N PRO A 44 -17.67 7.16 -3.20
CA PRO A 44 -16.68 8.04 -3.85
C PRO A 44 -16.18 7.53 -5.22
N PHE A 45 -16.63 6.35 -5.67
CA PHE A 45 -16.12 5.68 -6.87
C PHE A 45 -16.33 6.49 -8.14
N LYS A 46 -17.48 7.17 -8.26
CA LYS A 46 -17.77 8.09 -9.35
C LYS A 46 -16.69 9.16 -9.47
N SER A 47 -16.37 9.85 -8.38
CA SER A 47 -15.35 10.89 -8.37
C SER A 47 -13.97 10.36 -8.77
N VAL A 48 -13.63 9.13 -8.36
CA VAL A 48 -12.37 8.47 -8.80
C VAL A 48 -12.35 8.23 -10.31
N ILE A 49 -13.45 7.70 -10.87
CA ILE A 49 -13.58 7.43 -12.31
C ILE A 49 -13.49 8.74 -13.12
N GLU A 50 -14.08 9.82 -12.62
CA GLU A 50 -14.07 11.15 -13.23
C GLU A 50 -12.75 11.93 -13.00
N ASN A 51 -11.82 11.38 -12.21
CA ASN A 51 -10.56 12.02 -11.77
C ASN A 51 -10.77 13.30 -10.91
N ASP A 52 -11.90 13.41 -10.23
CA ASP A 52 -12.19 14.49 -9.27
C ASP A 52 -11.59 14.17 -7.89
N LEU A 53 -10.27 14.27 -7.79
CA LEU A 53 -9.55 13.98 -6.55
C LEU A 53 -9.90 14.95 -5.42
N GLU A 54 -10.22 16.20 -5.74
CA GLU A 54 -10.64 17.18 -4.74
C GLU A 54 -11.90 16.70 -4.02
N LYS A 55 -12.89 16.20 -4.77
CA LYS A 55 -14.11 15.64 -4.19
C LYS A 55 -13.88 14.33 -3.45
N VAL A 56 -13.00 13.45 -3.95
CA VAL A 56 -12.60 12.24 -3.22
C VAL A 56 -12.03 12.60 -1.84
N PHE A 57 -11.11 13.57 -1.78
CA PHE A 57 -10.48 14.00 -0.54
C PHE A 57 -11.40 14.84 0.35
N ALA A 58 -12.35 15.59 -0.22
CA ALA A 58 -13.38 16.29 0.55
C ALA A 58 -14.28 15.32 1.34
N GLY A 59 -14.48 14.10 0.84
CA GLY A 59 -15.15 13.01 1.57
C GLY A 59 -14.34 12.43 2.74
N GLY A 60 -13.10 12.87 2.93
CA GLY A 60 -12.28 12.55 4.09
C GLY A 60 -12.00 11.05 4.29
N LYS A 61 -11.90 10.64 5.56
CA LYS A 61 -11.53 9.27 5.95
C LYS A 61 -12.55 8.23 5.47
N GLU A 62 -13.83 8.56 5.45
CA GLU A 62 -14.88 7.61 5.04
C GLU A 62 -14.77 7.25 3.55
N SER A 63 -14.58 8.26 2.70
CA SER A 63 -14.32 8.09 1.26
C SER A 63 -13.10 7.20 1.02
N LEU A 64 -11.97 7.51 1.67
CA LEU A 64 -10.75 6.71 1.54
C LEU A 64 -10.95 5.28 2.06
N LEU A 65 -11.66 5.08 3.18
CA LEU A 65 -11.92 3.75 3.73
C LEU A 65 -12.75 2.89 2.77
N GLN A 66 -13.78 3.45 2.13
CA GLN A 66 -14.59 2.73 1.14
C GLN A 66 -13.76 2.30 -0.07
N ILE A 67 -12.92 3.21 -0.58
CA ILE A 67 -11.98 2.90 -1.69
C ILE A 67 -11.02 1.78 -1.28
N MET A 68 -10.37 1.91 -0.13
CA MET A 68 -9.41 0.92 0.35
C MET A 68 -10.08 -0.44 0.55
N LYS A 69 -11.27 -0.48 1.15
CA LYS A 69 -12.00 -1.74 1.39
C LYS A 69 -12.25 -2.51 0.09
N VAL A 70 -12.79 -1.88 -0.94
CA VAL A 70 -13.14 -2.61 -2.19
C VAL A 70 -11.93 -2.95 -3.06
N THR A 71 -10.81 -2.23 -2.89
CA THR A 71 -9.59 -2.45 -3.69
C THR A 71 -8.58 -3.37 -3.00
N HIS A 72 -8.74 -3.64 -1.70
CA HIS A 72 -7.77 -4.39 -0.89
C HIS A 72 -8.36 -5.65 -0.24
N SER A 73 -9.65 -5.96 -0.41
CA SER A 73 -10.30 -7.09 0.28
C SER A 73 -11.23 -7.89 -0.61
N GLY A 74 -11.54 -9.13 -0.20
CA GLY A 74 -12.33 -10.08 -1.00
C GLY A 74 -11.50 -10.93 -1.95
N MET A 75 -10.17 -10.96 -1.76
CA MET A 75 -9.18 -11.70 -2.56
C MET A 75 -8.15 -12.35 -1.63
N THR A 76 -7.33 -13.25 -2.16
CA THR A 76 -6.20 -13.78 -1.37
C THR A 76 -5.11 -12.73 -1.19
N VAL A 77 -4.22 -12.93 -0.21
CA VAL A 77 -3.02 -12.10 -0.03
C VAL A 77 -2.15 -12.13 -1.28
N GLU A 78 -1.99 -13.31 -1.89
CA GLU A 78 -1.19 -13.52 -3.09
C GLU A 78 -1.78 -12.79 -4.31
N GLU A 79 -3.10 -12.87 -4.51
CA GLU A 79 -3.81 -12.14 -5.57
C GLU A 79 -3.65 -10.62 -5.40
N TYR A 80 -3.78 -10.13 -4.17
CA TYR A 80 -3.55 -8.71 -3.86
C TYR A 80 -2.11 -8.29 -4.17
N GLN A 81 -1.12 -9.04 -3.68
CA GLN A 81 0.31 -8.73 -3.91
C GLN A 81 0.66 -8.76 -5.39
N GLN A 82 0.13 -9.72 -6.14
CA GLN A 82 0.30 -9.78 -7.60
C GLN A 82 -0.28 -8.54 -8.30
N SER A 83 -1.44 -8.04 -7.86
CA SER A 83 -2.02 -6.81 -8.42
C SER A 83 -1.15 -5.58 -8.15
N VAL A 84 -0.48 -5.52 -6.99
CA VAL A 84 0.46 -4.45 -6.63
C VAL A 84 1.71 -4.52 -7.51
N GLU A 85 2.28 -5.71 -7.70
CA GLU A 85 3.45 -5.94 -8.55
C GLU A 85 3.17 -5.51 -10.01
N GLN A 86 2.02 -5.92 -10.55
CA GLN A 86 1.57 -5.53 -11.89
C GLN A 86 1.41 -4.02 -12.01
N TRP A 87 0.82 -3.38 -11.00
CA TRP A 87 0.67 -1.93 -10.99
C TRP A 87 2.01 -1.21 -10.91
N LEU A 88 2.95 -1.64 -10.07
CA LEU A 88 4.29 -1.05 -9.96
C LEU A 88 5.08 -1.15 -11.27
N THR A 89 4.86 -2.21 -12.05
CA THR A 89 5.49 -2.40 -13.37
C THR A 89 4.91 -1.45 -14.43
N ALA A 90 3.60 -1.21 -14.39
CA ALA A 90 2.90 -0.46 -15.44
C ALA A 90 2.77 1.04 -15.14
N ALA A 91 2.50 1.39 -13.88
CA ALA A 91 2.16 2.73 -13.47
C ALA A 91 3.39 3.60 -13.25
N LYS A 92 3.27 4.87 -13.63
CA LYS A 92 4.34 5.87 -13.49
C LYS A 92 3.80 7.13 -12.83
N ASP A 93 4.61 7.72 -11.96
CA ASP A 93 4.33 9.06 -11.43
C ASP A 93 4.37 10.07 -12.58
N LYS A 94 3.33 10.90 -12.68
CA LYS A 94 3.16 11.84 -13.79
C LYS A 94 4.19 12.98 -13.80
N ARG A 95 4.75 13.35 -12.65
CA ARG A 95 5.70 14.47 -12.53
C ARG A 95 7.09 14.04 -12.97
N PHE A 96 7.47 12.79 -12.66
CA PHE A 96 8.82 12.28 -12.92
C PHE A 96 8.91 11.28 -14.06
N GLY A 97 7.79 10.69 -14.50
CA GLY A 97 7.75 9.68 -15.56
C GLY A 97 8.46 8.37 -15.18
N LYS A 98 8.56 8.07 -13.88
CA LYS A 98 9.24 6.89 -13.34
C LYS A 98 8.26 5.98 -12.61
N ALA A 99 8.63 4.70 -12.47
CA ALA A 99 7.89 3.77 -11.64
C ALA A 99 7.88 4.27 -10.19
N TYR A 100 6.82 3.97 -9.44
CA TYR A 100 6.67 4.49 -8.07
C TYR A 100 7.76 3.97 -7.12
N ASN A 101 8.18 2.73 -7.28
CA ASN A 101 9.29 2.12 -6.53
C ASN A 101 10.68 2.66 -6.93
N ASP A 102 10.80 3.45 -8.01
CA ASP A 102 12.02 4.20 -8.32
C ASP A 102 12.10 5.54 -7.58
N LEU A 103 10.99 6.02 -7.02
CA LEU A 103 10.90 7.31 -6.33
C LEU A 103 11.29 7.23 -4.85
N THR A 104 12.24 6.34 -4.56
CA THR A 104 12.89 6.21 -3.25
C THR A 104 13.97 7.28 -3.09
N PHE A 105 14.20 7.69 -1.85
CA PHE A 105 15.23 8.69 -1.55
C PHE A 105 16.59 8.01 -1.47
N LYS A 106 17.46 8.30 -2.43
CA LYS A 106 18.83 7.77 -2.47
C LYS A 106 19.60 7.95 -1.14
N PRO A 107 19.60 9.12 -0.48
CA PRO A 107 20.30 9.28 0.80
C PRO A 107 19.76 8.35 1.90
N MET A 108 18.47 8.03 1.85
CA MET A 108 17.84 7.15 2.84
C MET A 108 18.20 5.69 2.60
N ARG A 109 18.33 5.27 1.34
CA ARG A 109 18.88 3.95 0.99
C ARG A 109 20.34 3.80 1.46
N GLU A 110 21.15 4.83 1.25
CA GLU A 110 22.55 4.87 1.74
C GLU A 110 22.61 4.78 3.27
N MET A 111 21.72 5.49 3.99
CA MET A 111 21.62 5.40 5.44
C MET A 111 21.17 4.01 5.91
N LEU A 112 20.19 3.39 5.25
CA LEU A 112 19.77 2.02 5.57
C LEU A 112 20.93 1.04 5.42
N THR A 113 21.65 1.09 4.29
CA THR A 113 22.84 0.27 4.07
C THR A 113 23.89 0.50 5.15
N TYR A 114 24.19 1.76 5.47
CA TYR A 114 25.15 2.09 6.53
C TYR A 114 24.74 1.48 7.88
N LEU A 115 23.47 1.58 8.27
CA LEU A 115 22.99 1.02 9.53
C LEU A 115 23.06 -0.52 9.53
N GLN A 116 22.68 -1.16 8.43
CA GLN A 116 22.74 -2.61 8.26
C GLN A 116 24.19 -3.13 8.34
N GLU A 117 25.14 -2.48 7.65
CA GLU A 117 26.58 -2.79 7.72
C GLU A 117 27.15 -2.59 9.14
N ASN A 118 26.51 -1.75 9.94
CA ASN A 118 26.85 -1.49 11.33
C ASN A 118 26.02 -2.31 12.33
N ASN A 119 25.46 -3.44 11.90
CA ASN A 119 24.74 -4.40 12.75
C ASN A 119 23.46 -3.84 13.39
N PHE A 120 22.80 -2.86 12.76
CA PHE A 120 21.40 -2.53 13.08
C PHE A 120 20.45 -3.46 12.32
N LYS A 121 19.37 -3.85 12.99
CA LYS A 121 18.15 -4.33 12.33
C LYS A 121 17.31 -3.11 11.96
N THR A 122 16.99 -2.96 10.68
CA THR A 122 16.25 -1.81 10.15
C THR A 122 14.80 -2.21 9.86
N TYR A 123 13.85 -1.57 10.53
CA TYR A 123 12.42 -1.84 10.39
C TYR A 123 11.71 -0.71 9.65
N ILE A 124 10.63 -1.06 8.95
CA ILE A 124 9.62 -0.11 8.50
C ILE A 124 8.44 -0.18 9.47
N VAL A 125 7.95 0.97 9.93
CA VAL A 125 6.74 1.14 10.75
C VAL A 125 5.93 2.30 10.17
N SER A 126 4.93 1.96 9.36
CA SER A 126 4.24 2.89 8.46
C SER A 126 2.72 2.73 8.49
N GLY A 127 2.00 3.84 8.33
CA GLY A 127 0.55 3.83 8.15
C GLY A 127 0.09 3.11 6.88
N GLY A 128 0.98 2.92 5.91
CA GLY A 128 0.73 2.14 4.69
C GLY A 128 0.41 0.67 4.97
N GLY A 129 -0.26 0.03 4.02
CA GLY A 129 -0.62 -1.38 4.11
C GLY A 129 0.61 -2.29 4.12
N VAL A 130 0.70 -3.18 5.11
CA VAL A 130 1.84 -4.12 5.23
C VAL A 130 2.00 -4.99 3.98
N ASP A 131 0.90 -5.53 3.45
CA ASP A 131 0.93 -6.39 2.25
C ASP A 131 1.28 -5.61 0.98
N PHE A 132 1.05 -4.29 0.96
CA PHE A 132 1.44 -3.43 -0.16
C PHE A 132 2.96 -3.18 -0.15
N MET A 133 3.51 -2.85 1.03
CA MET A 133 4.94 -2.58 1.17
C MET A 133 5.80 -3.82 0.96
N ARG A 134 5.35 -4.99 1.46
CA ARG A 134 6.10 -6.26 1.34
C ARG A 134 6.40 -6.69 -0.10
N VAL A 135 5.61 -6.21 -1.08
CA VAL A 135 5.81 -6.55 -2.50
C VAL A 135 7.11 -5.99 -3.07
N TRP A 136 7.59 -4.84 -2.59
CA TRP A 136 8.66 -4.09 -3.25
C TRP A 136 9.74 -3.56 -2.31
N ALA A 137 9.38 -3.30 -1.05
CA ALA A 137 10.32 -2.76 -0.06
C ALA A 137 11.52 -3.68 0.22
N PRO A 138 11.40 -5.03 0.24
CA PRO A 138 12.55 -5.90 0.44
C PRO A 138 13.64 -5.70 -0.61
N GLU A 139 13.27 -5.60 -1.89
CA GLU A 139 14.22 -5.33 -2.97
C GLU A 139 14.77 -3.90 -2.90
N ALA A 140 13.91 -2.91 -2.64
CA ALA A 140 14.31 -1.50 -2.65
C ALA A 140 15.23 -1.11 -1.48
N TYR A 141 15.06 -1.76 -0.32
CA TYR A 141 15.65 -1.33 0.95
C TYR A 141 16.48 -2.40 1.67
N ASN A 142 16.51 -3.63 1.14
CA ASN A 142 17.14 -4.76 1.82
C ASN A 142 16.59 -4.97 3.25
N ILE A 143 15.27 -4.78 3.41
CA ILE A 143 14.54 -4.99 4.67
C ILE A 143 13.63 -6.21 4.48
N PRO A 144 13.87 -7.33 5.19
CA PRO A 144 13.07 -8.54 5.01
C PRO A 144 11.63 -8.33 5.52
N GLU A 145 10.68 -9.10 4.98
CA GLU A 145 9.25 -8.86 5.18
C GLU A 145 8.80 -8.86 6.65
N GLU A 146 9.44 -9.67 7.51
CA GLU A 146 9.17 -9.72 8.94
C GLU A 146 9.61 -8.46 9.70
N GLN A 147 10.40 -7.59 9.06
CA GLN A 147 10.81 -6.28 9.58
C GLN A 147 9.98 -5.12 8.99
N ILE A 148 8.93 -5.46 8.23
CA ILE A 148 7.98 -4.49 7.67
C ILE A 148 6.68 -4.59 8.49
N ILE A 149 6.41 -3.52 9.22
CA ILE A 149 5.22 -3.33 10.04
C ILE A 149 4.40 -2.20 9.40
N GLY A 150 3.10 -2.43 9.30
CA GLY A 150 2.17 -1.39 8.90
C GLY A 150 0.73 -1.78 9.14
N SER A 151 -0.18 -0.98 8.61
CA SER A 151 -1.62 -1.24 8.72
C SER A 151 -2.01 -2.55 8.04
N ALA A 152 -2.90 -3.32 8.67
CA ALA A 152 -3.36 -4.59 8.15
C ALA A 152 -4.88 -4.71 8.21
N LEU A 153 -5.43 -5.42 7.23
CA LEU A 153 -6.80 -5.91 7.29
C LEU A 153 -6.83 -7.26 8.02
N LYS A 154 -8.00 -7.69 8.49
CA LYS A 154 -8.18 -9.04 9.02
C LYS A 154 -7.98 -10.07 7.93
N TYR A 155 -7.55 -11.26 8.34
CA TYR A 155 -7.31 -12.38 7.46
C TYR A 155 -8.18 -13.57 7.85
N GLU A 156 -8.61 -14.36 6.87
CA GLU A 156 -9.26 -15.65 7.07
C GLU A 156 -8.44 -16.74 6.39
N TYR A 157 -8.11 -17.79 7.14
CA TYR A 157 -7.44 -18.96 6.61
C TYR A 157 -8.47 -19.99 6.11
N SER A 158 -8.29 -20.49 4.90
CA SER A 158 -9.05 -21.62 4.37
C SER A 158 -8.12 -22.68 3.78
N PHE A 159 -8.34 -23.94 4.13
CA PHE A 159 -7.50 -25.07 3.67
C PHE A 159 -7.87 -25.55 2.24
N ASN A 160 -8.99 -25.09 1.67
CA ASN A 160 -9.54 -25.40 0.32
C ASN A 160 -8.99 -26.69 -0.34
N ASP A 161 -9.40 -27.86 0.15
CA ASP A 161 -9.07 -29.18 -0.42
C ASP A 161 -7.56 -29.39 -0.71
N GLY A 162 -6.69 -28.92 0.20
CA GLY A 162 -5.23 -29.08 0.09
C GLY A 162 -4.52 -27.91 -0.60
N GLN A 163 -5.24 -26.84 -0.94
CA GLN A 163 -4.68 -25.57 -1.41
C GLN A 163 -4.96 -24.49 -0.35
N PRO A 164 -4.12 -24.37 0.68
CA PRO A 164 -4.32 -23.36 1.72
C PRO A 164 -4.27 -21.96 1.11
N LYS A 165 -5.24 -21.11 1.49
CA LYS A 165 -5.32 -19.71 1.09
C LYS A 165 -5.53 -18.83 2.31
N VAL A 166 -5.00 -17.62 2.25
CA VAL A 166 -5.25 -16.56 3.23
C VAL A 166 -6.01 -15.44 2.53
N MET A 167 -7.28 -15.26 2.92
CA MET A 167 -8.17 -14.25 2.36
C MET A 167 -8.01 -12.92 3.11
N LYS A 168 -7.94 -11.80 2.39
CA LYS A 168 -8.00 -10.45 2.96
C LYS A 168 -9.46 -10.05 3.17
N LEU A 169 -9.85 -9.80 4.41
CA LEU A 169 -11.21 -9.39 4.78
C LEU A 169 -11.35 -7.87 4.73
N GLY A 170 -12.57 -7.36 4.55
CA GLY A 170 -12.85 -5.92 4.46
C GLY A 170 -12.92 -5.21 5.81
N GLU A 171 -12.21 -5.70 6.82
CA GLU A 171 -12.20 -5.21 8.21
C GLU A 171 -10.77 -4.89 8.64
N LEU A 172 -10.59 -3.78 9.35
CA LEU A 172 -9.29 -3.38 9.88
C LEU A 172 -8.86 -4.33 11.01
N LEU A 173 -7.60 -4.80 10.97
CA LEU A 173 -6.96 -5.54 12.05
C LEU A 173 -6.08 -4.61 12.88
N THR A 174 -5.19 -3.87 12.23
CA THR A 174 -4.30 -2.89 12.84
C THR A 174 -4.26 -1.62 11.99
N LEU A 175 -4.15 -0.46 12.64
CA LEU A 175 -3.93 0.82 11.99
C LEU A 175 -2.63 1.40 12.55
N ASP A 176 -1.57 1.37 11.76
CA ASP A 176 -0.24 1.81 12.20
C ASP A 176 0.03 3.26 11.81
N ASP A 177 -0.91 4.18 12.14
CA ASP A 177 -0.83 5.59 11.76
C ASP A 177 -0.99 6.53 12.98
N LYS A 178 -0.17 7.60 13.00
CA LYS A 178 -0.14 8.66 14.02
C LYS A 178 -0.25 8.14 15.47
N GLU A 179 -1.25 8.64 16.21
CA GLU A 179 -1.49 8.33 17.63
C GLU A 179 -1.91 6.88 17.87
N VAL A 180 -2.14 6.12 16.80
CA VAL A 180 -2.61 4.73 16.84
C VAL A 180 -1.51 3.74 16.43
N LYS A 181 -0.27 4.20 16.15
CA LYS A 181 0.86 3.32 15.85
C LYS A 181 1.01 2.25 16.94
N VAL A 182 1.06 0.98 16.53
CA VAL A 182 1.06 -0.20 17.41
C VAL A 182 2.46 -0.76 17.56
#